data_AF-A0A484MVA6-F1
#
_entry.id   AF-A0A484MVA6-F1
#
_cell.length_a   1.000
_cell.length_b   1.000
_cell.length_c   1.000
_cell.angle_alpha   90.00
_cell.angle_beta   90.00
_cell.angle_gamma   90.00
#
_symmetry.space_group_name_H-M   'P 1'
#
loop_
_entity.id
_entity.type
_entity.pdbx_description
1 polymer ?
#
loop_
_entity_poly.entity_id
_entity_poly.type
_entity_poly.pdbx_seq_one_letter_code
_entity_poly.pdbx_strand_id
1 'polypeptide(L)'
;MSQEEMLLEAAQTEIMNLRNLEKVLAREEEVKKRAIVHKAVYSGPQIRYLSKDGCSYLEFNNGASFESEISTISLPYPEKAVCAVTGLPAKYRDPKTGLSYATKEAFKIIRERHSMDKANSIVGKQGADLLLSNALSGPGFSEKRKRSSKAPQSREISRSRILARFRRMPAIDIEDSD
;
A
#
# COMPACT_ATOMS: atom_id res chain seq x y z
N MET A 1 -13.27 -83.85 29.54
CA MET A 1 -13.80 -83.04 28.45
C MET A 1 -14.78 -83.89 27.66
N SER A 2 -16.06 -83.74 27.98
CA SER A 2 -17.14 -84.26 27.14
C SER A 2 -17.25 -83.41 25.87
N GLN A 3 -17.72 -84.00 24.77
CA GLN A 3 -17.96 -83.29 23.52
C GLN A 3 -18.95 -82.12 23.70
N GLU A 4 -19.93 -82.28 24.59
CA GLU A 4 -20.92 -81.24 24.91
C GLU A 4 -20.30 -80.02 25.62
N GLU A 5 -19.37 -80.26 26.54
CA GLU A 5 -18.66 -79.20 27.26
C GLU A 5 -17.84 -78.34 26.29
N MET A 6 -17.19 -78.99 25.32
CA MET A 6 -16.43 -78.31 24.27
C MET A 6 -17.32 -77.45 23.36
N LEU A 7 -18.54 -77.90 23.05
CA LEU A 7 -19.50 -77.13 22.25
C LEU A 7 -20.06 -75.93 23.03
N LEU A 8 -20.31 -76.07 24.33
CA LEU A 8 -20.77 -74.96 25.18
C LEU A 8 -19.69 -73.89 25.35
N GLU A 9 -18.42 -74.29 25.52
CA GLU A 9 -17.29 -73.38 25.59
C GLU A 9 -17.09 -72.62 24.26
N ALA A 10 -17.22 -73.31 23.13
CA ALA A 10 -17.17 -72.70 21.80
C ALA A 10 -18.27 -71.64 21.63
N ALA A 11 -19.51 -71.92 22.04
CA ALA A 11 -20.62 -70.96 21.96
C ALA A 11 -20.38 -69.71 22.85
N GLN A 12 -19.83 -69.89 24.04
CA GLN A 12 -19.51 -68.77 24.94
C GLN A 12 -18.38 -67.90 24.40
N THR A 13 -17.34 -68.52 23.83
CA THR A 13 -16.23 -67.80 23.21
C THR A 13 -16.67 -67.05 21.95
N GLU A 14 -17.57 -67.61 21.14
CA GLU A 14 -18.18 -66.91 20.01
C GLU A 14 -18.90 -65.63 20.46
N ILE A 15 -19.73 -65.71 21.50
CA ILE A 15 -20.43 -64.53 22.06
C ILE A 15 -19.41 -63.48 22.56
N MET A 16 -18.33 -63.91 23.21
CA MET A 16 -17.28 -63.01 23.68
C MET A 16 -16.51 -62.37 22.51
N ASN A 17 -16.20 -63.15 21.48
CA ASN A 17 -15.49 -62.71 20.29
C ASN A 17 -16.31 -61.68 19.51
N LEU A 18 -17.62 -61.90 19.36
CA LEU A 18 -18.54 -60.94 18.73
C LEU A 18 -18.58 -59.61 19.50
N ARG A 19 -18.69 -59.65 20.83
CA ARG A 19 -18.66 -58.44 21.68
C ARG A 19 -17.33 -57.71 21.61
N ASN A 20 -16.22 -58.45 21.52
CA ASN A 20 -14.89 -57.87 21.39
C ASN A 20 -14.68 -57.23 20.01
N LEU A 21 -15.14 -57.90 18.95
CA LEU A 21 -15.11 -57.38 17.59
C LEU A 21 -15.87 -56.06 17.49
N GLU A 22 -17.08 -55.99 18.05
CA GLU A 22 -17.90 -54.76 18.06
C GLU A 22 -17.15 -53.58 18.73
N LYS A 23 -16.49 -53.82 19.87
CA LYS A 23 -15.68 -52.81 20.56
C LYS A 23 -14.45 -52.37 19.76
N VAL A 24 -13.86 -53.27 18.97
CA VAL A 24 -12.72 -52.93 18.10
C VAL A 24 -13.23 -52.06 16.94
N LEU A 25 -14.30 -52.47 16.27
CA LEU A 25 -14.91 -51.72 15.16
C LEU A 25 -15.37 -50.32 15.60
N ALA A 26 -16.04 -50.20 16.75
CA ALA A 26 -16.45 -48.91 17.30
C ALA A 26 -15.26 -47.97 17.55
N ARG A 27 -14.16 -48.49 18.12
CA ARG A 27 -12.92 -47.72 18.31
C ARG A 27 -12.28 -47.29 16.99
N GLU A 28 -12.24 -48.18 16.00
CA GLU A 28 -11.74 -47.85 14.67
C GLU A 28 -12.57 -46.76 13.99
N GLU A 29 -13.90 -46.82 14.10
CA GLU A 29 -14.79 -45.81 13.56
C GLU A 29 -14.63 -44.45 14.26
N GLU A 30 -14.49 -44.43 15.58
CA GLU A 30 -14.19 -43.20 16.32
C GLU A 30 -12.86 -42.59 15.91
N VAL A 31 -11.82 -43.41 15.76
CA VAL A 31 -10.50 -42.97 15.30
C VAL A 31 -10.58 -42.43 13.87
N LYS A 32 -11.28 -43.12 12.95
CA LYS A 32 -11.50 -42.65 11.58
C LYS A 32 -12.24 -41.31 11.54
N LYS A 33 -13.30 -41.15 12.33
CA LYS A 33 -14.06 -39.88 12.42
C LYS A 33 -13.20 -38.74 12.96
N ARG A 34 -12.37 -38.99 13.98
CA ARG A 34 -11.45 -37.99 14.56
C ARG A 34 -10.25 -37.67 13.66
N ALA A 35 -9.82 -38.61 12.83
CA ALA A 35 -8.69 -38.44 11.92
C ALA A 35 -9.01 -37.61 10.67
N ILE A 36 -10.28 -37.43 10.32
CA ILE A 36 -10.69 -36.58 9.20
C ILE A 36 -10.53 -35.11 9.60
N VAL A 37 -9.37 -34.55 9.27
CA VAL A 37 -9.10 -33.12 9.50
C VAL A 37 -9.74 -32.31 8.38
N HIS A 38 -10.89 -31.69 8.65
CA HIS A 38 -11.47 -30.69 7.76
C HIS A 38 -10.70 -29.37 7.89
N LYS A 39 -9.68 -29.20 7.05
CA LYS A 39 -8.97 -27.92 6.92
C LYS A 39 -9.81 -26.99 6.04
N ALA A 40 -10.10 -25.79 6.54
CA ALA A 40 -10.71 -24.76 5.72
C ALA A 40 -9.75 -24.38 4.59
N VAL A 41 -10.15 -24.62 3.34
CA VAL A 41 -9.39 -24.22 2.16
C VAL A 41 -9.79 -22.81 1.81
N TYR A 42 -8.80 -21.91 1.72
CA TYR A 42 -9.04 -20.54 1.27
C TYR A 42 -9.43 -20.52 -0.21
N SER A 43 -10.63 -20.04 -0.50
CA SER A 43 -11.19 -19.92 -1.86
C SER A 43 -11.40 -18.45 -2.28
N GLY A 44 -10.67 -17.52 -1.67
CA GLY A 44 -10.70 -16.12 -2.07
C GLY A 44 -9.71 -15.78 -3.20
N PRO A 45 -9.72 -14.53 -3.68
CA PRO A 45 -8.77 -14.04 -4.69
C PRO A 45 -7.33 -14.31 -4.27
N GLN A 46 -6.54 -14.87 -5.20
CA GLN A 46 -5.17 -15.28 -4.91
C GLN A 46 -4.24 -14.86 -6.05
N ILE A 47 -3.11 -14.24 -5.71
CA ILE A 47 -2.02 -13.98 -6.64
C ILE A 47 -0.87 -14.95 -6.30
N ARG A 48 -0.37 -15.68 -7.29
CA ARG A 48 0.75 -16.62 -7.14
C ARG A 48 1.97 -16.10 -7.90
N TYR A 49 3.12 -16.12 -7.24
CA TYR A 49 4.40 -15.82 -7.86
C TYR A 49 5.07 -17.11 -8.32
N LEU A 50 5.54 -17.15 -9.57
CA LEU A 50 6.25 -18.27 -10.13
C LEU A 50 7.54 -17.79 -10.81
N SER A 51 8.62 -18.54 -10.65
CA SER A 51 9.88 -18.29 -11.35
C SER A 51 10.26 -19.54 -12.12
N LYS A 52 10.32 -19.47 -13.44
CA LYS A 52 10.63 -20.61 -14.30
C LYS A 52 11.49 -20.14 -15.47
N ASP A 53 12.50 -20.93 -15.83
CA ASP A 53 13.38 -20.69 -16.98
C ASP A 53 14.03 -19.28 -17.00
N GLY A 54 14.33 -18.74 -15.80
CA GLY A 54 14.92 -17.40 -15.64
C GLY A 54 13.92 -16.24 -15.68
N CYS A 55 12.66 -16.48 -16.00
CA CYS A 55 11.59 -15.48 -16.00
C CYS A 55 10.75 -15.53 -14.70
N SER A 56 10.21 -14.38 -14.30
CA SER A 56 9.36 -14.22 -13.11
C SER A 56 7.94 -13.84 -13.53
N TYR A 57 6.94 -14.55 -13.02
CA TYR A 57 5.54 -14.45 -13.40
C TYR A 57 4.63 -14.22 -12.18
N LEU A 58 3.53 -13.50 -12.40
CA LEU A 58 2.45 -13.34 -11.45
C LEU A 58 1.17 -13.91 -12.06
N GLU A 59 0.61 -14.94 -11.43
CA GLU A 59 -0.66 -15.55 -11.82
C GLU A 59 -1.78 -15.09 -10.92
N PHE A 60 -2.86 -14.59 -11.51
CA PHE A 60 -4.06 -14.17 -10.80
C PHE A 60 -5.11 -15.30 -10.87
N ASN A 61 -5.49 -15.82 -9.72
CA ASN A 61 -6.41 -16.95 -9.54
C ASN A 61 -7.61 -16.54 -8.66
N ASN A 62 -8.70 -17.31 -8.71
CA ASN A 62 -9.89 -17.15 -7.87
C ASN A 62 -10.53 -15.74 -7.92
N GLY A 63 -10.60 -15.14 -9.10
CA GLY A 63 -11.21 -13.81 -9.28
C GLY A 63 -10.31 -12.64 -8.88
N ALA A 64 -9.03 -12.88 -8.57
CA ALA A 64 -8.04 -11.81 -8.62
C ALA A 64 -7.93 -11.38 -10.09
N SER A 65 -8.06 -10.08 -10.35
CA SER A 65 -7.83 -9.49 -11.67
C SER A 65 -6.69 -8.48 -11.55
N PHE A 66 -6.01 -8.26 -12.68
CA PHE A 66 -5.12 -7.12 -12.79
C PHE A 66 -5.98 -5.90 -13.12
N GLU A 67 -6.39 -5.14 -12.11
CA GLU A 67 -7.25 -3.95 -12.25
C GLU A 67 -6.58 -2.79 -12.99
N SER A 68 -5.34 -2.95 -13.45
CA SER A 68 -4.59 -1.85 -14.02
C SER A 68 -4.78 -1.81 -15.53
N GLU A 69 -5.77 -1.03 -15.97
CA GLU A 69 -5.51 -0.13 -17.08
C GLU A 69 -4.31 0.73 -16.64
N ILE A 70 -3.09 0.26 -17.00
CA ILE A 70 -1.87 1.01 -16.72
C ILE A 70 -2.11 2.38 -17.32
N SER A 71 -2.22 3.40 -16.46
CA SER A 71 -2.60 4.74 -16.90
C SER A 71 -1.48 5.29 -17.77
N THR A 72 -1.60 5.07 -19.08
CA THR A 72 -0.72 5.64 -20.11
C THR A 72 -1.07 7.10 -20.37
N ILE A 73 -2.23 7.55 -19.86
CA ILE A 73 -2.68 8.93 -19.93
C ILE A 73 -1.81 9.74 -18.97
N SER A 74 -0.91 10.54 -19.55
CA SER A 74 -0.19 11.55 -18.79
C SER A 74 -1.16 12.60 -18.27
N LEU A 75 -0.94 13.06 -17.03
CA LEU A 75 -1.74 14.15 -16.48
C LEU A 75 -1.57 15.40 -17.37
N PRO A 76 -2.65 16.15 -17.63
CA PRO A 76 -2.56 17.38 -18.40
C PRO A 76 -1.60 18.36 -17.70
N TYR A 77 -0.83 19.08 -18.50
CA TYR A 77 0.10 20.08 -17.98
C TYR A 77 -0.68 21.17 -17.21
N PRO A 78 -0.23 21.58 -16.02
CA PRO A 78 -0.92 22.60 -15.23
C PRO A 78 -1.05 23.92 -16.02
N GLU A 79 -2.20 24.58 -15.89
CA GLU A 79 -2.43 25.85 -16.56
C GLU A 79 -1.43 26.93 -16.10
N LYS A 80 -0.94 27.72 -17.05
CA LYS A 80 -0.01 28.81 -16.76
C LYS A 80 -0.76 29.93 -16.05
N ALA A 81 -0.21 30.41 -14.92
CA ALA A 81 -0.76 31.54 -14.20
C ALA A 81 -0.86 32.79 -15.10
N VAL A 82 -1.87 33.62 -14.88
CA VAL A 82 -2.11 34.85 -15.65
C VAL A 82 -1.40 36.04 -15.01
N CYS A 83 -0.96 37.01 -15.81
CA CYS A 83 -0.35 38.24 -15.33
C CYS A 83 -1.38 39.13 -14.62
N ALA A 84 -1.06 39.59 -13.41
CA ALA A 84 -1.94 40.44 -12.60
C ALA A 84 -2.24 41.82 -13.22
N VAL A 85 -1.43 42.29 -14.17
CA VAL A 85 -1.60 43.60 -14.82
C VAL A 85 -2.16 43.47 -16.23
N THR A 86 -1.59 42.57 -17.05
CA THR A 86 -1.90 42.51 -18.49
C THR A 86 -2.86 41.40 -18.88
N GLY A 87 -3.18 40.46 -17.99
CA GLY A 87 -4.05 39.32 -18.34
C GLY A 87 -3.43 38.29 -19.29
N LEU A 88 -2.17 38.47 -19.71
CA LEU A 88 -1.44 37.53 -20.54
C LEU A 88 -0.88 36.36 -19.72
N PRO A 89 -0.61 35.18 -20.32
CA PRO A 89 0.05 34.07 -19.62
C PRO A 89 1.40 34.55 -19.06
N ALA A 90 1.56 34.43 -17.75
CA ALA A 90 2.73 34.93 -17.05
C ALA A 90 3.95 34.04 -17.30
N LYS A 91 5.09 34.69 -17.54
CA LYS A 91 6.38 34.02 -17.72
C LYS A 91 7.15 33.91 -16.40
N TYR A 92 6.91 34.83 -15.47
CA TYR A 92 7.65 34.93 -14.21
C TYR A 92 6.72 35.26 -13.03
N ARG A 93 7.20 35.01 -11.81
CA ARG A 93 6.59 35.46 -10.54
C ARG A 93 7.57 36.32 -9.76
N ASP A 94 7.10 37.43 -9.19
CA ASP A 94 7.95 38.29 -8.36
C ASP A 94 8.06 37.72 -6.93
N PRO A 95 9.26 37.44 -6.40
CA PRO A 95 9.43 36.85 -5.06
C PRO A 95 8.98 37.77 -3.92
N LYS A 96 8.89 39.09 -4.15
CA LYS A 96 8.45 40.04 -3.10
C LYS A 96 6.94 40.17 -3.01
N THR A 97 6.25 40.12 -4.13
CA THR A 97 4.79 40.34 -4.21
C THR A 97 4.00 39.05 -4.39
N GLY A 98 4.65 37.97 -4.83
CA GLY A 98 3.99 36.71 -5.19
C GLY A 98 3.18 36.77 -6.49
N LEU A 99 3.05 37.95 -7.11
CA LEU A 99 2.25 38.16 -8.31
C LEU A 99 2.97 37.66 -9.57
N SER A 100 2.20 37.03 -10.44
CA SER A 100 2.63 36.57 -11.76
C SER A 100 2.63 37.74 -12.77
N TYR A 101 3.66 37.80 -13.61
CA TYR A 101 3.79 38.82 -14.65
C TYR A 101 4.36 38.30 -15.97
N ALA A 102 3.99 38.96 -17.07
CA ALA A 102 4.42 38.63 -18.43
C ALA A 102 5.49 39.59 -18.97
N THR A 103 5.28 40.91 -18.83
CA THR A 103 6.14 41.97 -19.40
C THR A 103 6.97 42.70 -18.33
N LYS A 104 8.02 43.39 -18.76
CA LYS A 104 8.85 44.23 -17.86
C LYS A 104 8.08 45.42 -17.29
N GLU A 105 7.13 45.97 -18.05
CA GLU A 105 6.25 47.06 -17.60
C GLU A 105 5.32 46.60 -16.49
N ALA A 106 4.71 45.42 -16.64
CA ALA A 106 3.89 44.82 -15.59
C ALA A 106 4.70 44.63 -14.29
N PHE A 107 5.96 44.22 -14.39
CA PHE A 107 6.84 44.12 -13.21
C PHE A 107 7.08 45.46 -12.51
N LYS A 108 7.31 46.55 -13.27
CA LYS A 108 7.47 47.89 -12.71
C LYS A 108 6.21 48.33 -11.96
N ILE A 109 5.05 48.18 -12.58
CA ILE A 109 3.74 48.52 -12.00
C ILE A 109 3.50 47.71 -10.72
N ILE A 110 3.78 46.40 -10.72
CA ILE A 110 3.63 45.54 -9.55
C ILE A 110 4.53 46.00 -8.39
N ARG A 111 5.80 46.29 -8.66
CA ARG A 111 6.78 46.75 -7.66
C ARG A 111 6.42 48.12 -7.09
N GLU A 112 5.99 49.04 -7.95
CA GLU A 112 5.56 50.38 -7.57
C GLU A 112 4.33 50.33 -6.68
N ARG A 113 3.27 49.62 -7.09
CA ARG A 113 2.07 49.41 -6.27
C ARG A 113 2.41 48.81 -4.91
N HIS A 114 3.21 47.74 -4.89
CA HIS A 114 3.62 47.13 -3.64
C HIS A 114 4.46 48.07 -2.73
N SER A 115 5.23 48.99 -3.31
CA SER A 115 5.94 50.01 -2.52
C SER A 115 5.00 51.06 -1.94
N MET A 116 3.97 51.47 -2.69
CA MET A 116 2.93 52.37 -2.23
C MET A 116 2.06 51.71 -1.15
N ASP A 117 1.66 50.46 -1.33
CA ASP A 117 0.89 49.70 -0.34
C ASP A 117 1.69 49.52 0.96
N LYS A 118 3.01 49.30 0.86
CA LYS A 118 3.89 49.29 2.03
C LYS A 118 3.95 50.64 2.73
N ALA A 119 4.01 51.76 2.00
CA ALA A 119 3.99 53.09 2.60
C ALA A 119 2.63 53.40 3.25
N ASN A 120 1.53 53.11 2.55
CA ASN A 120 0.17 53.35 3.02
C ASN A 120 -0.21 52.46 4.21
N SER A 121 0.27 51.21 4.25
CA SER A 121 0.07 50.32 5.40
C SER A 121 0.85 50.74 6.65
N ILE A 122 1.87 51.60 6.55
CA ILE A 122 2.54 52.20 7.70
C ILE A 122 1.72 53.37 8.26
N VAL A 123 1.01 54.10 7.41
CA VAL A 123 0.17 55.25 7.80
C VAL A 123 -1.21 54.81 8.30
N GLY A 124 -1.75 53.68 7.83
CA GLY A 124 -3.09 53.17 8.19
C GLY A 124 -3.19 52.32 9.48
N LYS A 125 -2.09 52.00 10.17
CA LYS A 125 -2.08 51.20 11.40
C LYS A 125 -2.45 51.99 12.68
N GLN A 126 -3.33 52.98 12.56
CA GLN A 126 -3.98 53.61 13.72
C GLN A 126 -5.50 53.39 13.79
N GLY A 127 -6.11 52.63 12.86
CA GLY A 127 -7.53 52.30 13.01
C GLY A 127 -8.10 51.41 11.89
N ALA A 128 -7.97 50.09 12.04
CA ALA A 128 -8.87 49.04 11.52
C ALA A 128 -8.11 47.71 11.55
N ASP A 129 -7.86 47.21 12.76
CA ASP A 129 -7.44 45.82 12.98
C ASP A 129 -8.70 44.94 13.10
N LEU A 130 -8.60 43.70 12.64
CA LEU A 130 -9.61 42.63 12.66
C LEU A 130 -10.87 42.80 11.79
N LEU A 131 -10.90 42.18 10.60
CA LEU A 131 -11.98 41.20 10.26
C LEU A 131 -11.94 40.48 8.89
N LEU A 132 -10.91 40.60 8.04
CA LEU A 132 -10.96 39.96 6.70
C LEU A 132 -9.69 39.21 6.25
N SER A 133 -8.81 38.84 7.17
CA SER A 133 -7.61 38.02 6.84
C SER A 133 -7.72 36.54 7.22
N ASN A 134 -8.80 36.11 7.88
CA ASN A 134 -8.91 34.74 8.42
C ASN A 134 -9.64 33.73 7.52
N ALA A 135 -10.06 34.07 6.30
CA ALA A 135 -10.88 33.17 5.49
C ALA A 135 -10.22 32.58 4.22
N LEU A 136 -8.96 32.93 3.88
CA LEU A 136 -8.32 32.43 2.64
C LEU A 136 -6.96 31.76 2.83
N SER A 137 -6.54 31.45 4.07
CA SER A 137 -5.38 30.57 4.28
C SER A 137 -5.82 29.10 4.19
N GLY A 138 -6.13 28.64 2.98
CA GLY A 138 -6.04 27.21 2.68
C GLY A 138 -4.60 26.73 2.90
N PRO A 139 -4.37 25.47 3.32
CA PRO A 139 -3.04 24.98 3.69
C PRO A 139 -2.13 24.97 2.45
N GLY A 140 -1.37 26.04 2.30
CA GLY A 140 -0.28 26.13 1.32
C GLY A 140 0.78 25.09 1.63
N PHE A 141 1.17 24.37 0.58
CA PHE A 141 2.08 23.24 0.57
C PHE A 141 3.53 23.66 0.92
N SER A 142 3.80 24.02 2.16
CA SER A 142 5.15 24.37 2.63
C SER A 142 5.46 23.88 4.05
N GLU A 143 4.95 22.71 4.42
CA GLU A 143 5.58 21.92 5.47
C GLU A 143 6.60 20.97 4.85
N LYS A 144 7.89 21.33 4.92
CA LYS A 144 8.94 20.31 4.96
C LYS A 144 8.72 19.51 6.25
N ARG A 145 7.94 18.43 6.17
CA ARG A 145 7.79 17.48 7.28
C ARG A 145 9.18 16.99 7.67
N LYS A 146 9.71 17.47 8.80
CA LYS A 146 10.76 16.77 9.52
C LYS A 146 10.17 15.44 9.92
N ARG A 147 10.76 14.33 9.49
CA ARG A 147 10.41 12.99 10.01
C ARG A 147 10.52 13.08 11.53
N SER A 148 9.42 12.81 12.23
CA SER A 148 9.40 12.78 13.69
C SER A 148 10.38 11.73 14.20
N SER A 149 11.41 12.15 14.92
CA SER A 149 12.25 11.27 15.73
C SER A 149 11.61 11.11 17.11
N LYS A 150 10.86 10.02 17.32
CA LYS A 150 10.60 9.46 18.65
C LYS A 150 10.75 7.93 18.54
N ALA A 151 11.89 7.44 19.01
CA ALA A 151 12.09 6.03 19.31
C ALA A 151 11.60 5.76 20.74
N PRO A 152 10.86 4.68 21.02
CA PRO A 152 10.84 4.07 22.34
C PRO A 152 12.03 3.12 22.50
N GLN A 153 12.57 3.09 23.70
CA GLN A 153 13.74 2.29 24.05
C GLN A 153 13.47 0.78 24.12
N SER A 154 14.56 0.06 23.88
CA SER A 154 14.90 -1.30 24.32
C SER A 154 14.00 -2.46 23.86
N ARG A 155 14.53 -3.24 22.92
CA ARG A 155 14.83 -4.68 23.11
C ARG A 155 15.84 -5.10 22.05
N GLU A 156 16.93 -5.70 22.51
CA GLU A 156 18.01 -6.22 21.69
C GLU A 156 17.49 -7.25 20.68
N ILE A 157 17.66 -6.97 19.39
CA ILE A 157 17.54 -7.97 18.33
C ILE A 157 18.79 -7.82 17.46
N SER A 158 19.55 -8.91 17.39
CA SER A 158 20.86 -9.04 16.80
C SER A 158 20.88 -8.58 15.33
N ARG A 159 21.97 -7.88 14.98
CA ARG A 159 22.23 -7.33 13.65
C ARG A 159 22.54 -8.45 12.64
N SER A 160 21.52 -9.04 12.02
CA SER A 160 21.67 -9.66 10.70
C SER A 160 21.05 -8.75 9.65
N ARG A 161 21.84 -7.76 9.22
CA ARG A 161 21.54 -6.94 8.04
C ARG A 161 21.59 -7.83 6.79
N ILE A 162 20.47 -8.47 6.46
CA ILE A 162 20.26 -8.99 5.12
C ILE A 162 20.04 -7.76 4.24
N LEU A 163 21.12 -7.36 3.57
CA LEU A 163 21.13 -6.36 2.51
C LEU A 163 19.92 -6.61 1.60
N ALA A 164 19.01 -5.64 1.55
CA ALA A 164 18.04 -5.50 0.48
C ALA A 164 18.83 -5.33 -0.83
N ARG A 165 19.19 -6.45 -1.44
CA ARG A 165 19.72 -6.51 -2.80
C ARG A 165 18.56 -6.20 -3.73
N PHE A 166 18.28 -4.91 -3.95
CA PHE A 166 17.65 -4.49 -5.19
C PHE A 166 18.50 -5.05 -6.32
N ARG A 167 17.99 -6.10 -6.99
CA ARG A 167 18.67 -6.75 -8.10
C ARG A 167 18.83 -5.70 -9.20
N ARG A 168 20.07 -5.32 -9.51
CA ARG A 168 20.38 -4.63 -10.76
C ARG A 168 20.05 -5.61 -11.89
N MET A 169 19.15 -5.23 -12.78
CA MET A 169 18.97 -5.97 -14.04
C MET A 169 20.23 -5.75 -14.88
N PRO A 170 20.84 -6.80 -15.46
CA PRO A 170 21.92 -6.63 -16.44
C PRO A 170 21.34 -6.02 -17.72
N ALA A 171 22.08 -5.09 -18.31
CA ALA A 171 21.75 -4.54 -19.62
C ALA A 171 21.87 -5.65 -20.67
N ILE A 172 20.93 -5.69 -21.61
CA ILE A 172 21.01 -6.53 -22.80
C ILE A 172 21.92 -5.79 -23.77
N ASP A 173 23.08 -6.39 -24.06
CA ASP A 173 23.96 -5.94 -25.13
C ASP A 173 23.42 -6.56 -26.43
N ILE A 174 22.91 -5.71 -27.33
CA ILE A 174 22.49 -6.10 -28.66
C ILE A 174 23.75 -6.02 -29.54
N GLU A 175 24.29 -7.16 -29.91
CA GLU A 175 25.33 -7.27 -30.93
C GLU A 175 24.64 -7.21 -32.30
N ASP A 176 24.74 -6.06 -32.97
CA ASP A 176 24.40 -5.92 -34.40
C ASP A 176 25.52 -6.61 -35.21
N SER A 177 25.18 -7.69 -35.91
CA SER A 177 26.09 -8.34 -36.86
C SER A 177 25.82 -7.79 -38.26
N ASP A 178 26.87 -7.24 -38.88
CA ASP A 178 26.93 -6.81 -40.29
C ASP A 178 26.69 -7.96 -41.29
#